data_AF-A0A5E5QEF9-F1
#
_entry.id   AF-A0A5E5QEF9-F1
#
_cell.length_a   1.000
_cell.length_b   1.000
_cell.length_c   1.000
_cell.angle_alpha   90.00
_cell.angle_beta   90.00
_cell.angle_gamma   90.00
#
_symmetry.space_group_name_H-M   'P 1'
#
loop_
_entity.id
_entity.type
_entity.pdbx_description
1 polymer ?
#
loop_
_entity_poly.entity_id
_entity_poly.type
_entity_poly.pdbx_seq_one_letter_code
_entity_poly.pdbx_strand_id
1 'polypeptide(L)'
;QRTTIDKNTPSIDLTQIKKIQQDILQWDIFKDLGALDSSSRFFEEGGSAYPAQEHTSIAEDKIGMLRDNKNAHVKNIMRNNVPLLDAITQFSLSGKLKDMVFKQYKVANCGECSEIMLHELNQRYPDIVVEMLETPQHSFNLFNRDQSTPLLKPDKWNADTLVIDTWNKNIYIKGESIPEYYHAHINFGGRFLSMKKYQKLMNTAIFTAPQKK
;
A
#
# COMPACT_ATOMS: atom_id res chain seq x y z
N GLN A 1 34.42 -1.39 9.53
CA GLN A 1 33.73 -0.62 10.58
C GLN A 1 32.26 -1.04 10.56
N ARG A 2 31.76 -1.64 11.65
CA ARG A 2 30.34 -2.00 11.82
C ARG A 2 29.58 -0.74 12.20
N THR A 3 28.76 -0.22 11.31
CA THR A 3 27.79 0.81 11.63
C THR A 3 26.71 0.19 12.50
N THR A 4 26.76 0.45 13.80
CA THR A 4 25.68 0.17 14.74
C THR A 4 24.48 1.02 14.34
N ILE A 5 23.45 0.38 13.80
CA ILE A 5 22.14 1.01 13.62
C ILE A 5 21.57 1.22 15.03
N ASP A 6 21.40 2.49 15.36
CA ASP A 6 20.88 2.97 16.63
C ASP A 6 19.50 2.36 16.91
N LYS A 7 19.38 1.57 17.99
CA LYS A 7 18.14 0.88 18.40
C LYS A 7 17.20 1.80 19.19
N ASN A 8 17.10 3.07 18.80
CA ASN A 8 16.25 4.07 19.45
C ASN A 8 14.99 4.40 18.64
N THR A 9 14.41 3.40 17.96
CA THR A 9 13.00 3.53 17.54
C THR A 9 12.13 3.13 18.73
N PRO A 10 11.21 3.98 19.21
CA PRO A 10 10.29 3.60 20.27
C PRO A 10 9.60 2.29 19.89
N SER A 11 9.77 1.25 20.69
CA SER A 11 9.05 -0.01 20.51
C SER A 11 7.57 0.30 20.71
N ILE A 12 6.79 0.25 19.64
CA ILE A 12 5.34 0.35 19.73
C ILE A 12 4.85 -0.94 20.37
N ASP A 13 4.27 -0.86 21.57
CA ASP A 13 3.72 -2.05 22.20
C ASP A 13 2.40 -2.49 21.53
N LEU A 14 1.96 -3.73 21.82
CA LEU A 14 0.72 -4.27 21.27
C LEU A 14 -0.51 -3.44 21.63
N THR A 15 -0.50 -2.73 22.77
CA THR A 15 -1.62 -1.87 23.18
C THR A 15 -1.73 -0.65 22.29
N GLN A 16 -0.60 -0.03 21.96
CA GLN A 16 -0.55 1.11 21.05
C GLN A 16 -0.89 0.68 19.62
N ILE A 17 -0.43 -0.49 19.17
CA ILE A 17 -0.84 -1.03 17.85
C ILE A 17 -2.34 -1.27 17.77
N LYS A 18 -2.98 -1.80 18.81
CA LYS A 18 -4.44 -1.95 18.85
C LYS A 18 -5.16 -0.61 18.70
N LYS A 19 -4.68 0.44 19.36
CA LYS A 19 -5.25 1.79 19.21
C LYS A 19 -5.12 2.30 17.78
N ILE A 20 -3.96 2.12 17.16
CA ILE A 20 -3.72 2.49 15.76
C ILE A 20 -4.63 1.69 14.82
N GLN A 21 -4.77 0.38 15.02
CA GLN A 21 -5.69 -0.46 14.24
C GLN A 21 -7.13 0.08 14.32
N GLN A 22 -7.63 0.36 15.52
CA GLN A 22 -8.98 0.89 15.71
C GLN A 22 -9.15 2.27 15.09
N ASP A 23 -8.14 3.14 15.20
CA ASP A 23 -8.15 4.45 14.54
C ASP A 23 -8.24 4.33 13.02
N ILE A 24 -7.39 3.49 12.41
CA ILE A 24 -7.39 3.28 10.95
C ILE A 24 -8.74 2.72 10.47
N LEU A 25 -9.35 1.79 11.20
CA LEU A 25 -10.69 1.28 10.88
C LEU A 25 -11.76 2.37 10.86
N GLN A 26 -11.54 3.49 11.57
CA GLN A 26 -12.46 4.62 11.57
C GLN A 26 -12.21 5.64 10.47
N TRP A 27 -11.07 5.60 9.78
CA TRP A 27 -10.77 6.57 8.73
C TRP A 27 -11.74 6.45 7.55
N ASP A 28 -12.25 7.59 7.10
CA ASP A 28 -13.15 7.65 5.94
C ASP A 28 -12.48 7.03 4.71
N ILE A 29 -11.20 7.32 4.47
CA ILE A 29 -10.48 6.75 3.32
C ILE A 29 -10.39 5.22 3.36
N PHE A 30 -10.30 4.60 4.54
CA PHE A 30 -10.30 3.14 4.67
C PHE A 30 -11.68 2.58 4.29
N LYS A 31 -12.75 3.20 4.79
CA LYS A 31 -14.14 2.83 4.49
C LYS A 31 -14.47 3.03 3.01
N ASP A 32 -14.09 4.17 2.45
CA ASP A 32 -14.34 4.56 1.07
C ASP A 32 -13.63 3.61 0.09
N LEU A 33 -12.35 3.28 0.32
CA LEU A 33 -11.63 2.28 -0.47
C LEU A 33 -12.26 0.88 -0.36
N GLY A 34 -12.73 0.53 0.83
CA GLY A 34 -13.50 -0.70 1.06
C GLY A 34 -14.81 -0.76 0.27
N ALA A 35 -15.42 0.39 -0.04
CA ALA A 35 -16.70 0.49 -0.72
C ALA A 35 -16.61 0.60 -2.26
N LEU A 36 -15.41 0.82 -2.82
CA LEU A 36 -15.23 0.95 -4.27
C LEU A 36 -15.57 -0.33 -5.03
N ASP A 37 -16.08 -0.17 -6.24
CA ASP A 37 -16.23 -1.24 -7.22
C ASP A 37 -14.86 -1.83 -7.55
N SER A 38 -14.78 -3.17 -7.58
CA SER A 38 -13.55 -3.92 -7.82
C SER A 38 -13.87 -5.15 -8.67
N SER A 39 -13.20 -5.25 -9.83
CA SER A 39 -13.35 -6.43 -10.70
C SER A 39 -12.80 -7.69 -10.04
N SER A 40 -11.82 -7.57 -9.15
CA SER A 40 -11.24 -8.72 -8.43
C SER A 40 -12.02 -9.12 -7.20
N ARG A 41 -12.74 -8.20 -6.52
CA ARG A 41 -13.50 -8.51 -5.29
C ARG A 41 -14.76 -9.31 -5.57
N PHE A 42 -15.30 -9.13 -6.77
CA PHE A 42 -16.54 -9.75 -7.20
C PHE A 42 -16.51 -11.28 -7.08
N PHE A 43 -15.37 -11.91 -7.38
CA PHE A 43 -15.19 -13.36 -7.29
C PHE A 43 -15.08 -13.86 -5.84
N GLU A 44 -14.52 -13.07 -4.92
CA GLU A 44 -14.38 -13.44 -3.50
C GLU A 44 -15.69 -13.27 -2.72
N GLU A 45 -16.53 -12.29 -3.08
CA GLU A 45 -17.83 -12.05 -2.44
C GLU A 45 -18.96 -12.96 -2.98
N GLY A 46 -18.63 -14.02 -3.74
CA GLY A 46 -19.59 -15.05 -4.17
C GLY A 46 -20.53 -14.62 -5.31
N GLY A 47 -20.23 -13.52 -5.98
CA GLY A 47 -21.00 -13.01 -7.10
C GLY A 47 -20.90 -13.94 -8.31
N SER A 48 -21.95 -14.71 -8.58
CA SER A 48 -22.01 -15.60 -9.76
C SER A 48 -23.28 -15.39 -10.61
N ALA A 49 -24.16 -14.46 -10.23
CA ALA A 49 -25.44 -14.24 -10.91
C ALA A 49 -25.49 -12.90 -11.67
N TYR A 50 -25.82 -12.95 -12.96
CA TYR A 50 -26.12 -11.79 -13.80
C TYR A 50 -27.02 -10.79 -13.05
N PRO A 51 -26.69 -9.49 -12.94
CA PRO A 51 -25.82 -8.65 -13.79
C PRO A 51 -24.33 -8.57 -13.39
N ALA A 52 -23.88 -9.43 -12.47
CA ALA A 52 -22.48 -9.70 -12.09
C ALA A 52 -21.39 -9.43 -13.15
N GLN A 53 -21.52 -10.09 -14.31
CA GLN A 53 -20.48 -10.15 -15.33
C GLN A 53 -20.33 -8.82 -16.07
N GLU A 54 -21.44 -8.14 -16.32
CA GLU A 54 -21.44 -6.81 -16.94
C GLU A 54 -20.81 -5.78 -15.99
N HIS A 55 -21.18 -5.81 -14.71
CA HIS A 55 -20.55 -4.97 -13.68
C HIS A 55 -19.04 -5.21 -13.56
N THR A 56 -18.62 -6.48 -13.60
CA THR A 56 -17.20 -6.86 -13.53
C THR A 56 -16.42 -6.34 -14.74
N SER A 57 -16.97 -6.51 -15.95
CA SER A 57 -16.36 -6.02 -17.19
C SER A 57 -16.23 -4.50 -17.19
N ILE A 58 -17.28 -3.78 -16.77
CA ILE A 58 -17.24 -2.31 -16.67
C ILE A 58 -16.18 -1.86 -15.67
N ALA A 59 -16.08 -2.55 -14.53
CA ALA A 59 -15.04 -2.25 -13.54
C ALA A 59 -13.64 -2.53 -14.10
N GLU A 60 -13.44 -3.64 -14.81
CA GLU A 60 -12.18 -4.00 -15.45
C GLU A 60 -11.73 -2.96 -16.48
N ASP A 61 -12.63 -2.52 -17.37
CA ASP A 61 -12.35 -1.50 -18.37
C ASP A 61 -11.91 -0.18 -17.71
N LYS A 62 -12.66 0.27 -16.68
CA LYS A 62 -12.32 1.48 -15.93
C LYS A 62 -10.98 1.36 -15.20
N ILE A 63 -10.66 0.18 -14.67
CA ILE A 63 -9.37 -0.10 -14.03
C ILE A 63 -8.25 -0.05 -15.08
N GLY A 64 -8.46 -0.59 -16.28
CA GLY A 64 -7.54 -0.46 -17.40
C GLY A 64 -7.24 1.00 -17.73
N MET A 65 -8.28 1.82 -17.90
CA MET A 65 -8.15 3.25 -18.18
C MET A 65 -7.45 4.01 -17.03
N LEU A 66 -7.75 3.66 -15.78
CA LEU A 66 -7.09 4.22 -14.59
C LEU A 66 -5.58 3.94 -14.63
N ARG A 67 -5.20 2.69 -14.92
CA ARG A 67 -3.79 2.25 -14.99
C ARG A 67 -3.04 2.90 -16.15
N ASP A 68 -3.66 3.04 -17.31
CA ASP A 68 -3.07 3.74 -18.46
C ASP A 68 -2.79 5.21 -18.14
N ASN A 69 -3.73 5.87 -17.46
CA ASN A 69 -3.58 7.25 -17.04
C ASN A 69 -2.48 7.41 -15.96
N LYS A 70 -2.44 6.51 -14.96
CA LYS A 70 -1.34 6.42 -14.00
C LYS A 70 0.00 6.25 -14.72
N ASN A 71 0.09 5.33 -15.68
CA ASN A 71 1.30 5.09 -16.46
C ASN A 71 1.73 6.32 -17.27
N ALA A 72 0.79 7.08 -17.81
CA ALA A 72 1.08 8.35 -18.48
C ALA A 72 1.67 9.39 -17.51
N HIS A 73 1.13 9.50 -16.29
CA HIS A 73 1.70 10.35 -15.25
C HIS A 73 3.11 9.95 -14.84
N VAL A 74 3.37 8.65 -14.62
CA VAL A 74 4.72 8.14 -14.30
C VAL A 74 5.69 8.44 -15.45
N LYS A 75 5.30 8.19 -16.70
CA LYS A 75 6.10 8.53 -17.89
C LYS A 75 6.43 10.03 -17.96
N ASN A 76 5.49 10.90 -17.59
CA ASN A 76 5.73 12.34 -17.54
C ASN A 76 6.76 12.74 -16.46
N ILE A 77 6.76 12.08 -15.30
CA ILE A 77 7.80 12.30 -14.28
C ILE A 77 9.17 11.85 -14.80
N MET A 78 9.25 10.70 -15.46
CA MET A 78 10.49 10.16 -16.02
C MET A 78 11.14 11.07 -17.07
N ARG A 79 10.35 11.88 -17.81
CA ARG A 79 10.88 12.86 -18.78
C ARG A 79 11.84 13.88 -18.17
N ASN A 80 11.81 14.06 -16.84
CA ASN A 80 12.74 14.91 -16.11
C ASN A 80 14.00 14.15 -15.64
N ASN A 81 14.43 13.10 -16.36
CA ASN A 81 15.55 12.21 -16.02
C ASN A 81 15.42 11.51 -14.65
N VAL A 82 14.18 11.28 -14.20
CA VAL A 82 13.90 10.54 -12.97
C VAL A 82 13.86 9.03 -13.29
N PRO A 83 14.65 8.18 -12.60
CA PRO A 83 14.58 6.72 -12.77
C PRO A 83 13.17 6.18 -12.54
N LEU A 84 12.79 5.09 -13.24
CA LEU A 84 11.44 4.52 -13.18
C LEU A 84 10.93 4.28 -11.75
N LEU A 85 11.76 3.69 -10.88
CA LEU A 85 11.38 3.39 -9.50
C LEU A 85 11.12 4.66 -8.68
N ASP A 86 11.93 5.70 -8.90
CA ASP A 86 11.76 6.99 -8.23
C ASP A 86 10.50 7.70 -8.77
N ALA A 87 10.22 7.59 -10.07
CA ALA A 87 9.01 8.16 -10.67
C ALA A 87 7.73 7.48 -10.15
N ILE A 88 7.72 6.14 -10.01
CA ILE A 88 6.61 5.40 -9.40
C ILE A 88 6.41 5.84 -7.95
N THR A 89 7.50 5.96 -7.19
CA THR A 89 7.47 6.38 -5.78
C THR A 89 6.92 7.81 -5.65
N GLN A 90 7.42 8.75 -6.46
CA GLN A 90 6.94 10.12 -6.48
C GLN A 90 5.46 10.20 -6.85
N PHE A 91 5.01 9.41 -7.83
CA PHE A 91 3.59 9.34 -8.17
C PHE A 91 2.76 8.81 -7.00
N SER A 92 3.16 7.69 -6.39
CA SER A 92 2.47 7.06 -5.26
C SER A 92 2.30 8.04 -4.09
N LEU A 93 3.31 8.87 -3.82
CA LEU A 93 3.28 9.87 -2.75
C LEU A 93 2.55 11.16 -3.09
N SER A 94 2.23 11.40 -4.36
CA SER A 94 1.61 12.66 -4.78
C SER A 94 0.13 12.80 -4.43
N GLY A 95 -0.52 11.71 -4.00
CA GLY A 95 -1.98 11.67 -3.79
C GLY A 95 -2.80 11.64 -5.09
N LYS A 96 -2.17 11.72 -6.27
CA LYS A 96 -2.87 11.76 -7.57
C LYS A 96 -3.69 10.51 -7.85
N LEU A 97 -3.21 9.34 -7.43
CA LEU A 97 -3.98 8.09 -7.59
C LEU A 97 -5.32 8.16 -6.86
N LYS A 98 -5.33 8.71 -5.64
CA LYS A 98 -6.55 8.92 -4.86
C LYS A 98 -7.53 9.83 -5.60
N ASP A 99 -7.05 10.95 -6.13
CA ASP A 99 -7.89 11.86 -6.91
C ASP A 99 -8.49 11.17 -8.15
N MET A 100 -7.69 10.42 -8.90
CA MET A 100 -8.16 9.69 -10.07
C MET A 100 -9.22 8.65 -9.69
N VAL A 101 -8.97 7.87 -8.64
CA VAL A 101 -9.92 6.85 -8.16
C VAL A 101 -11.22 7.49 -7.71
N PHE A 102 -11.22 8.47 -6.82
CA PHE A 102 -12.48 8.96 -6.23
C PHE A 102 -13.21 9.99 -7.09
N LYS A 103 -12.50 10.80 -7.89
CA LYS A 103 -13.12 11.88 -8.68
C LYS A 103 -13.47 11.45 -10.09
N GLN A 104 -12.75 10.49 -10.67
CA GLN A 104 -12.89 10.14 -12.09
C GLN A 104 -13.40 8.71 -12.31
N TYR A 105 -12.66 7.69 -11.83
CA TYR A 105 -12.90 6.31 -12.24
C TYR A 105 -13.87 5.56 -11.34
N LYS A 106 -13.88 5.86 -10.04
CA LYS A 106 -14.71 5.24 -8.99
C LYS A 106 -14.57 3.73 -8.89
N VAL A 107 -13.40 3.20 -9.23
CA VAL A 107 -13.03 1.77 -9.17
C VAL A 107 -11.62 1.62 -8.61
N ALA A 108 -11.35 0.51 -7.94
CA ALA A 108 -10.00 0.14 -7.52
C ALA A 108 -9.91 -1.37 -7.23
N ASN A 109 -8.79 -2.00 -7.57
CA ASN A 109 -8.45 -3.34 -7.08
C ASN A 109 -7.47 -3.26 -5.91
N CYS A 110 -7.08 -4.41 -5.36
CA CYS A 110 -6.20 -4.49 -4.19
C CYS A 110 -4.90 -3.69 -4.35
N GLY A 111 -4.31 -3.66 -5.55
CA GLY A 111 -3.12 -2.85 -5.86
C GLY A 111 -3.35 -1.35 -5.67
N GLU A 112 -4.39 -0.81 -6.30
CA GLU A 112 -4.74 0.61 -6.19
C GLU A 112 -5.16 1.00 -4.77
N CYS A 113 -5.93 0.14 -4.08
CA CYS A 113 -6.28 0.36 -2.68
C CYS A 113 -5.04 0.42 -1.78
N SER A 114 -4.09 -0.50 -1.98
CA SER A 114 -2.86 -0.56 -1.18
C SER A 114 -1.93 0.61 -1.44
N GLU A 115 -1.85 1.11 -2.68
CA GLU A 115 -1.03 2.27 -3.03
C GLU A 115 -1.61 3.57 -2.45
N ILE A 116 -2.93 3.76 -2.49
CA ILE A 116 -3.59 4.90 -1.84
C ILE A 116 -3.40 4.80 -0.32
N MET A 117 -3.63 3.63 0.26
CA MET A 117 -3.48 3.46 1.71
C MET A 117 -2.02 3.66 2.15
N LEU A 118 -1.04 3.23 1.34
CA LEU A 118 0.38 3.50 1.56
C LEU A 118 0.65 5.00 1.69
N HIS A 119 0.07 5.83 0.80
CA HIS A 119 0.19 7.28 0.88
C HIS A 119 -0.40 7.84 2.19
N GLU A 120 -1.63 7.45 2.54
CA GLU A 120 -2.35 7.94 3.72
C GLU A 120 -1.67 7.56 5.03
N LEU A 121 -1.13 6.34 5.12
CA LEU A 121 -0.37 5.85 6.27
C LEU A 121 0.95 6.60 6.41
N ASN A 122 1.70 6.80 5.31
CA ASN A 122 2.97 7.55 5.34
C ASN A 122 2.76 9.02 5.75
N GLN A 123 1.64 9.65 5.37
CA GLN A 123 1.35 11.03 5.76
C GLN A 123 1.04 11.17 7.26
N ARG A 124 0.26 10.25 7.82
CA ARG A 124 -0.17 10.32 9.23
C ARG A 124 0.84 9.74 10.21
N TYR A 125 1.66 8.78 9.76
CA TYR A 125 2.65 8.09 10.58
C TYR A 125 4.05 8.13 9.93
N PRO A 126 4.65 9.33 9.78
CA PRO A 126 5.90 9.50 9.03
C PRO A 126 7.11 8.76 9.62
N ASP A 127 7.10 8.49 10.93
CA ASP A 127 8.21 7.82 11.63
C ASP A 127 8.07 6.29 11.66
N ILE A 128 6.90 5.76 11.30
CA ILE A 128 6.61 4.33 11.34
C ILE A 128 6.94 3.70 9.99
N VAL A 129 7.40 2.44 10.01
CA VAL A 129 7.63 1.67 8.78
C VAL A 129 6.29 1.36 8.13
N VAL A 130 6.11 1.75 6.87
CA VAL A 130 4.95 1.36 6.05
C VAL A 130 5.44 0.78 4.72
N GLU A 131 4.94 -0.40 4.36
CA GLU A 131 5.32 -1.13 3.16
C GLU A 131 4.05 -1.59 2.42
N MET A 132 4.14 -1.71 1.10
CA MET A 132 3.14 -2.39 0.29
C MET A 132 3.73 -3.71 -0.19
N LEU A 133 3.03 -4.82 0.08
CA LEU A 133 3.38 -6.15 -0.40
C LEU A 133 2.42 -6.51 -1.53
N GLU A 134 2.96 -6.74 -2.72
CA GLU A 134 2.22 -7.16 -3.91
C GLU A 134 2.58 -8.60 -4.24
N THR A 135 1.65 -9.50 -4.07
CA THR A 135 1.75 -10.90 -4.48
C THR A 135 1.05 -11.08 -5.82
N PRO A 136 1.31 -12.19 -6.56
CA PRO A 136 0.65 -12.39 -7.85
C PRO A 136 -0.88 -12.42 -7.75
N GLN A 137 -1.42 -12.72 -6.56
CA GLN A 137 -2.86 -12.83 -6.32
C GLN A 137 -3.44 -11.64 -5.55
N HIS A 138 -2.63 -10.92 -4.75
CA HIS A 138 -3.18 -9.90 -3.85
C HIS A 138 -2.19 -8.80 -3.50
N SER A 139 -2.69 -7.64 -3.06
CA SER A 139 -1.87 -6.56 -2.54
C SER A 139 -2.46 -6.00 -1.25
N PHE A 140 -1.59 -5.71 -0.28
CA PHE A 140 -1.98 -5.12 1.01
C PHE A 140 -0.79 -4.37 1.62
N ASN A 141 -1.04 -3.66 2.72
CA ASN A 141 0.00 -2.91 3.43
C ASN A 141 0.48 -3.64 4.68
N LEU A 142 1.76 -3.47 4.98
CA LEU A 142 2.40 -3.87 6.23
C LEU A 142 2.78 -2.60 6.98
N PHE A 143 2.37 -2.50 8.23
CA PHE A 143 2.64 -1.35 9.08
C PHE A 143 3.39 -1.81 10.33
N ASN A 144 4.44 -1.07 10.68
CA ASN A 144 5.33 -1.33 11.80
C ASN A 144 6.06 -2.71 11.74
N ARG A 145 6.32 -3.23 10.54
CA ARG A 145 7.12 -4.45 10.40
C ARG A 145 8.61 -4.15 10.60
N ASP A 146 9.28 -4.97 11.40
CA ASP A 146 10.74 -5.01 11.50
C ASP A 146 11.33 -5.48 10.17
N GLN A 147 11.95 -4.54 9.46
CA GLN A 147 12.51 -4.77 8.13
C GLN A 147 13.71 -5.73 8.12
N SER A 148 14.28 -6.07 9.29
CA SER A 148 15.30 -7.10 9.41
C SER A 148 14.75 -8.52 9.29
N THR A 149 13.43 -8.69 9.49
CA THR A 149 12.75 -9.98 9.33
C THR A 149 12.49 -10.27 7.84
N PRO A 150 12.49 -11.55 7.42
CA PRO A 150 12.19 -11.90 6.03
C PRO A 150 10.76 -11.49 5.64
N LEU A 151 10.63 -10.74 4.54
CA LEU A 151 9.34 -10.22 4.08
C LEU A 151 8.34 -11.33 3.79
N LEU A 152 8.73 -12.37 3.06
CA LEU A 152 7.82 -13.47 2.67
C LEU A 152 7.70 -14.58 3.73
N LYS A 153 7.90 -14.25 5.02
CA LYS A 153 7.77 -15.19 6.13
C LYS A 153 6.96 -14.54 7.26
N PRO A 154 5.62 -14.51 7.17
CA PRO A 154 4.76 -13.84 8.16
C PRO A 154 5.01 -14.30 9.61
N ASP A 155 5.35 -15.58 9.80
CA ASP A 155 5.69 -16.13 11.13
C ASP A 155 6.87 -15.43 11.80
N LYS A 156 7.81 -14.91 10.98
CA LYS A 156 9.05 -14.27 11.44
C LYS A 156 8.90 -12.78 11.69
N TRP A 157 7.77 -12.17 11.35
CA TRP A 157 7.53 -10.76 11.65
C TRP A 157 7.38 -10.51 13.16
N ASN A 158 7.61 -9.29 13.60
CA ASN A 158 7.35 -8.84 14.97
C ASN A 158 5.84 -8.83 15.28
N ALA A 159 5.48 -9.08 16.54
CA ALA A 159 4.09 -9.28 16.98
C ALA A 159 3.17 -8.06 16.74
N ASP A 160 3.77 -6.88 16.78
CA ASP A 160 3.19 -5.56 16.58
C ASP A 160 3.15 -5.15 15.09
N THR A 161 3.31 -6.10 14.16
CA THR A 161 3.04 -5.86 12.73
C THR A 161 1.54 -5.85 12.47
N LEU A 162 1.07 -4.80 11.79
CA LEU A 162 -0.27 -4.73 11.21
C LEU A 162 -0.26 -5.15 9.74
N VAL A 163 -1.19 -6.04 9.40
CA VAL A 163 -1.56 -6.35 8.01
C VAL A 163 -2.83 -5.55 7.71
N ILE A 164 -2.73 -4.54 6.87
CA ILE A 164 -3.84 -3.65 6.53
C ILE A 164 -4.29 -4.00 5.11
N ASP A 165 -5.47 -4.59 5.01
CA ASP A 165 -6.09 -5.00 3.77
C ASP A 165 -7.39 -4.23 3.55
N THR A 166 -7.23 -3.00 3.07
CA THR A 166 -8.37 -2.11 2.80
C THR A 166 -9.29 -2.67 1.73
N TRP A 167 -8.74 -3.43 0.77
CA TRP A 167 -9.56 -4.09 -0.24
C TRP A 167 -10.46 -5.17 0.37
N ASN A 168 -9.97 -5.93 1.35
CA ASN A 168 -10.76 -6.88 2.13
C ASN A 168 -11.44 -6.25 3.36
N LYS A 169 -11.41 -4.91 3.49
CA LYS A 169 -12.05 -4.13 4.58
C LYS A 169 -11.58 -4.56 5.98
N ASN A 170 -10.37 -5.11 6.12
CA ASN A 170 -9.89 -5.72 7.36
C ASN A 170 -8.46 -5.31 7.72
N ILE A 171 -8.16 -5.37 9.02
CA ILE A 171 -6.81 -5.14 9.56
C ILE A 171 -6.50 -6.20 10.61
N TYR A 172 -5.34 -6.86 10.50
CA TYR A 172 -4.92 -7.93 11.40
C TYR A 172 -3.66 -7.55 12.17
N ILE A 173 -3.57 -8.00 13.42
CA ILE A 173 -2.38 -7.87 14.27
C ILE A 173 -1.66 -9.21 14.30
N LYS A 174 -0.39 -9.24 13.87
CA LYS A 174 0.39 -10.49 13.80
C LYS A 174 0.46 -11.25 15.13
N GLY A 175 0.59 -10.53 16.23
CA GLY A 175 0.69 -11.08 17.59
C GLY A 175 -0.59 -11.72 18.12
N GLU A 176 -1.72 -11.50 17.47
CA GLU A 176 -3.00 -12.13 17.83
C GLU A 176 -3.31 -13.30 16.88
N SER A 177 -3.40 -13.01 15.59
CA SER A 177 -3.63 -13.98 14.53
C SER A 177 -3.46 -13.34 13.17
N ILE A 178 -2.94 -14.11 12.21
CA ILE A 178 -3.03 -13.78 10.79
C ILE A 178 -3.87 -14.90 10.15
N PRO A 179 -4.93 -14.58 9.38
CA PRO A 179 -5.68 -15.60 8.67
C PRO A 179 -4.80 -16.43 7.73
N GLU A 180 -5.06 -17.73 7.64
CA GLU A 180 -4.35 -18.65 6.73
C GLU A 180 -4.34 -18.14 5.28
N TYR A 181 -5.38 -17.40 4.90
CA TYR A 181 -5.44 -16.65 3.64
C TYR A 181 -4.12 -15.92 3.33
N TYR A 182 -3.58 -15.13 4.26
CA TYR A 182 -2.34 -14.39 4.02
C TYR A 182 -1.11 -15.29 4.02
N HIS A 183 -1.11 -16.39 4.79
CA HIS A 183 -0.02 -17.37 4.72
C HIS A 183 0.06 -18.01 3.32
N ALA A 184 -1.09 -18.33 2.72
CA ALA A 184 -1.16 -18.88 1.37
C ALA A 184 -0.80 -17.86 0.28
N HIS A 185 -1.20 -16.60 0.45
CA HIS A 185 -0.97 -15.53 -0.54
C HIS A 185 0.43 -14.92 -0.47
N ILE A 186 1.11 -14.96 0.68
CA ILE A 186 2.50 -14.52 0.86
C ILE A 186 3.44 -15.67 0.48
N ASN A 187 3.59 -15.92 -0.83
CA ASN A 187 4.37 -17.05 -1.37
C ASN A 187 5.47 -16.61 -2.38
N PHE A 188 6.24 -17.58 -2.89
CA PHE A 188 7.32 -17.36 -3.86
C PHE A 188 6.78 -16.78 -5.18
N GLY A 189 6.84 -15.46 -5.32
CA GLY A 189 6.35 -14.72 -6.49
C GLY A 189 6.03 -13.25 -6.21
N GLY A 190 5.93 -12.86 -4.93
CA GLY A 190 5.64 -11.48 -4.55
C GLY A 190 6.73 -10.47 -4.92
N ARG A 191 6.29 -9.33 -5.46
CA ARG A 191 7.08 -8.09 -5.65
C ARG A 191 6.74 -7.13 -4.50
N PHE A 192 7.60 -6.15 -4.22
CA PHE A 192 7.33 -5.22 -3.11
C PHE A 192 7.76 -3.80 -3.43
N LEU A 193 7.00 -2.85 -2.86
CA LEU A 193 7.36 -1.45 -2.79
C LEU A 193 7.52 -1.08 -1.31
N SER A 194 8.75 -0.90 -0.85
CA SER A 194 9.07 -0.48 0.53
C SER A 194 9.48 1.00 0.53
N MET A 195 8.65 1.85 1.12
CA MET A 195 8.79 3.32 1.03
C MET A 195 9.94 3.88 1.88
N LYS A 196 10.32 3.22 2.98
CA LYS A 196 11.43 3.68 3.85
C LYS A 196 12.79 3.65 3.16
N LYS A 197 13.00 2.78 2.16
CA LYS A 197 14.23 2.79 1.34
C LYS A 197 14.34 4.07 0.50
N TYR A 198 13.23 4.74 0.20
CA TYR A 198 13.16 5.91 -0.68
C TYR A 198 13.01 7.25 0.05
N GLN A 199 12.43 7.31 1.26
CA GLN A 199 12.45 8.53 2.09
C GLN A 199 13.89 9.03 2.34
N LYS A 200 14.84 8.11 2.55
CA LYS A 200 16.25 8.43 2.74
C LYS A 200 16.94 8.96 1.47
N LEU A 201 16.40 8.66 0.27
CA LEU A 201 16.86 9.18 -1.01
C LEU A 201 16.19 10.51 -1.37
N MET A 202 14.90 10.68 -1.03
CA MET A 202 14.16 11.92 -1.26
C MET A 202 14.63 13.06 -0.35
N ASN A 203 14.99 12.79 0.92
CA ASN A 203 15.59 13.81 1.77
C ASN A 203 16.96 14.30 1.26
N THR A 204 17.69 13.49 0.50
CA THR A 204 18.96 13.94 -0.13
C THR A 204 18.72 14.74 -1.41
N ALA A 205 17.66 14.44 -2.17
CA ALA A 205 17.35 15.10 -3.44
C ALA A 205 16.52 16.39 -3.29
N ILE A 206 15.66 16.50 -2.27
CA ILE A 206 14.81 17.70 -2.04
C ILE A 206 15.62 18.85 -1.42
N PHE A 207 16.67 18.56 -0.63
CA PHE A 207 17.56 19.58 -0.05
C PHE A 207 18.75 19.99 -0.94
N THR A 208 18.93 19.37 -2.11
CA THR A 208 19.98 19.72 -3.09
C THR A 208 19.46 20.47 -4.31
N ALA A 209 18.17 20.80 -4.37
CA ALA A 209 17.68 21.78 -5.34
C ALA A 209 18.43 23.11 -5.13
N PRO A 210 19.15 23.64 -6.13
CA PRO A 210 19.91 24.87 -5.96
C PRO A 210 18.96 25.99 -5.61
N GLN A 211 19.20 26.69 -4.50
CA GLN A 211 18.63 28.01 -4.32
C GLN A 211 19.12 28.86 -5.49
N LYS A 212 18.17 29.29 -6.34
CA LYS A 212 18.46 30.22 -7.43
C LYS A 212 19.14 31.46 -6.84
N LYS A 213 20.36 31.75 -7.31
CA LYS A 213 20.98 33.07 -7.18
C LYS A 213 20.29 34.07 -8.09
#